data_AF-A0A7V4SXJ1-F1
#
_entry.id   AF-A0A7V4SXJ1-F1
#
_cell.length_a   1.000
_cell.length_b   1.000
_cell.length_c   1.000
_cell.angle_alpha   90.00
_cell.angle_beta   90.00
_cell.angle_gamma   90.00
#
_symmetry.space_group_name_H-M   'P 1'
#
loop_
_entity.id
_entity.type
_entity.pdbx_description
1 polymer ?
#
loop_
_entity_poly.entity_id
_entity_poly.type
_entity_poly.pdbx_seq_one_letter_code
_entity_poly.pdbx_strand_id
1 'polypeptide(L)'
;MHYQTTNVRVEVSTLKELKLRAVEEGKRVAELIREAIREYLQKSREKVAARWRKKDPIFSIIGMCKTGNKDGSERHDEFLYGKKRK
;
A
#
# COMPACT_ATOMS: atom_id res chain seq x y z
N MET A 1 -7.31 -18.81 -5.70
CA MET A 1 -6.97 -17.54 -6.38
C MET A 1 -7.69 -17.53 -7.72
N HIS A 2 -8.42 -16.45 -8.03
CA HIS A 2 -9.12 -16.30 -9.31
C HIS A 2 -8.24 -15.48 -10.26
N TYR A 3 -7.92 -16.04 -11.43
CA TYR A 3 -7.08 -15.38 -12.44
C TYR A 3 -7.93 -15.03 -13.67
N GLN A 4 -7.67 -13.86 -14.24
CA GLN A 4 -8.26 -13.42 -15.51
C GLN A 4 -7.15 -13.25 -16.55
N THR A 5 -7.43 -13.66 -17.79
CA THR A 5 -6.48 -13.56 -18.89
C THR A 5 -6.59 -12.20 -19.56
N THR A 6 -5.48 -11.47 -19.61
CA THR A 6 -5.36 -10.20 -20.34
C THR A 6 -4.22 -10.31 -21.33
N ASN A 7 -4.51 -10.08 -22.61
CA ASN A 7 -3.49 -10.04 -23.66
C ASN A 7 -2.90 -8.64 -23.78
N VAL A 8 -1.58 -8.53 -23.66
CA VAL A 8 -0.85 -7.25 -23.74
C VAL A 8 0.21 -7.36 -24.82
N ARG A 9 0.28 -6.35 -25.70
CA ARG A 9 1.36 -6.23 -26.68
C ARG A 9 2.55 -5.54 -26.03
N VAL A 10 3.73 -6.13 -26.21
CA VAL A 10 5.01 -5.60 -25.72
C VAL A 10 6.02 -5.61 -26.85
N GLU A 11 7.02 -4.74 -26.76
CA GLU A 11 8.11 -4.72 -27.74
C GLU A 11 8.94 -6.00 -27.65
N VAL A 12 9.55 -6.39 -28.78
CA VAL A 12 10.37 -7.61 -28.86
C VAL A 12 11.60 -7.50 -27.97
N SER A 13 12.22 -6.32 -27.90
CA SER A 13 13.37 -6.04 -27.03
C SER A 13 13.01 -6.25 -25.55
N THR A 14 11.87 -5.71 -25.12
CA THR A 14 11.37 -5.86 -23.74
C THR A 14 11.12 -7.32 -23.40
N LEU A 15 10.48 -8.08 -24.29
CA LEU A 15 10.24 -9.51 -24.05
C LEU A 15 11.55 -10.30 -23.92
N LYS A 16 12.57 -9.95 -24.71
CA LYS A 16 13.89 -10.60 -24.67
C LYS A 16 14.58 -10.35 -23.33
N GLU A 17 14.60 -9.11 -22.88
CA GLU A 17 15.18 -8.73 -21.58
C GLU A 17 14.44 -9.40 -20.42
N LEU A 18 13.11 -9.46 -20.48
CA LEU A 18 12.30 -10.07 -19.44
C LEU A 18 12.51 -11.58 -19.34
N LYS A 19 12.78 -12.25 -20.46
CA LYS A 19 13.19 -13.66 -20.49
C LYS A 19 14.58 -13.87 -19.90
N LEU A 20 15.54 -13.00 -20.22
CA LEU A 20 16.89 -13.09 -19.66
C LEU A 20 16.83 -13.00 -18.13
N ARG A 21 16.11 -12.00 -17.63
CA ARG A 21 15.92 -11.78 -16.20
C ARG A 21 15.19 -12.91 -15.49
N ALA A 22 14.23 -13.55 -16.17
CA ALA A 22 13.55 -14.75 -15.68
C ALA A 22 14.52 -15.91 -15.44
N VAL A 23 15.49 -16.10 -16.34
CA VAL A 23 16.52 -17.13 -16.21
C VAL A 23 17.47 -16.80 -15.07
N GLU A 24 17.93 -15.55 -14.98
CA GLU A 24 18.83 -15.09 -13.92
C GLU A 24 18.23 -15.24 -12.51
N GLU A 25 16.94 -14.92 -12.35
CA GLU A 25 16.24 -15.03 -11.06
C GLU A 25 15.65 -16.43 -10.80
N GLY A 26 15.72 -17.35 -11.77
CA GLY A 26 15.12 -18.69 -11.66
C GLY A 26 13.59 -18.68 -11.57
N LYS A 27 12.94 -17.63 -12.09
CA LYS A 27 11.48 -17.42 -12.01
C LYS A 27 10.82 -17.60 -13.37
N ARG A 28 9.49 -17.77 -13.37
CA ARG A 28 8.73 -17.71 -14.63
C ARG A 28 8.55 -16.26 -15.07
N VAL A 29 8.60 -16.02 -16.37
CA VAL A 29 8.29 -14.72 -16.98
C VAL A 29 6.95 -14.14 -16.47
N ALA A 30 5.92 -14.97 -16.34
CA ALA A 30 4.63 -14.56 -15.82
C ALA A 30 4.66 -14.12 -14.35
N GLU A 31 5.56 -14.68 -13.54
CA GLU A 31 5.73 -14.27 -12.13
C GLU A 31 6.38 -12.90 -12.05
N LEU A 32 7.44 -12.68 -12.82
CA LEU A 32 8.08 -11.36 -12.93
C LEU A 32 7.11 -10.28 -13.39
N ILE A 33 6.28 -10.56 -14.40
CA ILE A 33 5.26 -9.62 -14.87
C ILE A 33 4.26 -9.31 -13.75
N ARG A 34 3.81 -10.32 -13.00
CA ARG A 34 2.87 -10.11 -11.88
C ARG A 34 3.50 -9.31 -10.74
N GLU A 35 4.75 -9.58 -10.38
CA GLU A 35 5.50 -8.83 -9.37
C GLU A 35 5.68 -7.37 -9.79
N ALA A 36 6.15 -7.13 -11.02
CA ALA A 36 6.34 -5.80 -11.57
C ALA A 36 5.04 -4.99 -11.61
N ILE A 37 3.92 -5.60 -12.04
CA ILE A 37 2.61 -4.94 -12.04
C ILE A 37 2.18 -4.61 -10.60
N ARG A 38 2.35 -5.55 -9.66
CA ARG A 38 1.99 -5.33 -8.25
C ARG A 38 2.79 -4.17 -7.66
N GLU A 39 4.11 -4.16 -7.87
CA GLU A 39 4.96 -3.08 -7.41
C GLU A 39 4.60 -1.74 -8.04
N TYR A 40 4.34 -1.71 -9.35
CA TYR A 40 3.93 -0.51 -10.05
C TYR A 40 2.63 0.08 -9.47
N LEU A 41 1.63 -0.78 -9.23
CA LEU A 41 0.35 -0.39 -8.64
C LEU A 41 0.49 0.05 -7.16
N GLN A 42 1.40 -0.57 -6.41
CA GLN A 42 1.65 -0.18 -5.02
C GLN A 42 2.36 1.18 -4.95
N LYS A 43 3.42 1.37 -5.74
CA LYS A 43 4.15 2.64 -5.86
C LYS A 43 3.25 3.77 -6.36
N SER A 44 2.30 3.48 -7.25
CA SER A 44 1.33 4.49 -7.71
C SER A 44 0.36 4.90 -6.60
N ARG A 45 -0.16 3.95 -5.81
CA ARG A 45 -1.01 4.23 -4.64
C ARG A 45 -0.28 5.06 -3.60
N GLU A 46 0.98 4.75 -3.31
CA GLU A 46 1.80 5.53 -2.37
C GLU A 46 2.06 6.95 -2.87
N LYS A 47 2.36 7.13 -4.16
CA LYS A 47 2.52 8.46 -4.75
C LYS A 47 1.22 9.28 -4.71
N VAL A 48 0.08 8.64 -4.96
CA VAL A 48 -1.23 9.27 -4.84
C VAL A 48 -1.52 9.63 -3.40
N ALA A 49 -1.36 8.69 -2.45
CA ALA A 49 -1.54 8.94 -1.02
C ALA A 49 -0.62 10.03 -0.47
N ALA A 50 0.64 10.10 -0.92
CA ALA A 50 1.57 11.17 -0.59
C ALA A 50 1.13 12.53 -1.15
N ARG A 51 0.52 12.55 -2.35
CA ARG A 51 -0.07 13.75 -2.95
C ARG A 51 -1.29 14.24 -2.16
N TRP A 52 -2.15 13.34 -1.67
CA TRP A 52 -3.28 13.68 -0.80
C TRP A 52 -2.81 14.20 0.56
N ARG A 53 -1.85 13.50 1.21
CA ARG A 53 -1.25 13.95 2.49
C ARG A 53 -0.59 15.33 2.40
N LYS A 54 -0.01 15.69 1.25
CA LYS A 54 0.58 17.03 1.03
C LYS A 54 -0.45 18.14 0.88
N LYS A 55 -1.70 17.83 0.53
CA LYS A 55 -2.71 18.83 0.17
C LYS A 55 -3.67 19.19 1.30
N ASP A 56 -3.83 18.32 2.30
CA ASP A 56 -4.83 18.50 3.34
C ASP A 56 -4.20 19.00 4.67
N PRO A 57 -4.50 20.24 5.11
CA PRO A 57 -4.04 20.80 6.38
C PRO A 57 -4.47 20.00 7.62
N ILE A 58 -5.46 19.12 7.48
CA ILE A 58 -5.89 18.23 8.57
C ILE A 58 -4.84 17.14 8.85
N PHE A 59 -4.12 16.67 7.83
CA PHE A 59 -3.09 15.64 8.03
C PHE A 59 -1.81 16.16 8.68
N SER A 60 -1.53 17.48 8.64
CA SER A 60 -0.43 18.07 9.42
C SER A 60 -0.75 18.16 10.92
N ILE A 61 -2.03 18.07 11.29
CA ILE A 61 -2.51 18.07 12.68
C ILE A 61 -2.44 16.66 13.30
N ILE A 62 -2.50 15.61 12.48
CA ILE A 62 -2.40 14.22 12.94
C ILE A 62 -1.00 13.96 13.52
N GLY A 63 -0.93 13.76 14.85
CA GLY A 63 0.31 13.54 15.60
C GLY A 63 0.90 14.79 16.27
N MET A 64 0.28 15.96 16.13
CA MET A 64 0.70 17.20 16.79
C MET A 64 0.35 17.19 18.30
N CYS A 65 -0.72 16.51 18.69
CA CYS A 65 -1.07 16.26 20.09
C CYS A 65 -0.52 14.89 20.54
N LYS A 66 0.62 14.88 21.23
CA LYS A 66 1.22 13.68 21.85
C LYS A 66 0.77 13.41 23.29
N THR A 67 -0.07 14.27 23.85
CA THR A 67 -0.57 14.18 25.22
C THR A 67 -2.00 13.68 25.23
N GLY A 68 -2.18 12.40 25.50
CA GLY A 68 -3.46 11.72 25.61
C GLY A 68 -3.27 10.21 25.81
N ASN A 69 -4.26 9.55 26.40
CA ASN A 69 -4.22 8.10 26.62
C ASN A 69 -4.16 7.37 25.27
N LYS A 70 -3.14 6.51 25.10
CA LYS A 70 -2.85 5.81 23.83
C LYS A 70 -4.04 5.02 23.27
N ASP A 71 -4.90 4.53 24.16
CA ASP A 71 -6.02 3.65 23.81
C ASP A 71 -7.37 4.37 23.89
N GLY A 72 -7.37 5.72 23.93
CA GLY A 72 -8.58 6.52 24.05
C GLY A 72 -9.58 6.33 22.92
N SER A 73 -9.14 5.86 21.75
CA SER A 73 -10.00 5.55 20.61
C SER A 73 -10.65 4.15 20.69
N GLU A 74 -10.06 3.24 21.46
CA GLU A 74 -10.54 1.85 21.59
C GLU A 74 -11.34 1.65 22.88
N ARG A 75 -10.89 2.28 23.96
CA ARG A 75 -11.50 2.18 25.31
C ARG A 75 -12.25 3.46 25.70
N HIS A 76 -12.72 4.20 24.71
CA HIS A 76 -13.39 5.49 24.91
C HIS A 76 -14.56 5.40 25.90
N ASP A 77 -15.38 4.35 25.79
CA ASP A 77 -16.53 4.12 26.66
C ASP A 77 -16.12 3.90 28.13
N GLU A 78 -15.01 3.23 28.38
CA GLU A 78 -14.51 3.00 29.74
C GLU A 78 -13.97 4.29 30.36
N PHE A 79 -13.28 5.12 29.57
CA PHE A 79 -12.78 6.41 30.04
C PHE A 79 -13.91 7.42 30.32
N LEU A 80 -14.97 7.44 29.49
CA LEU A 80 -16.08 8.38 29.66
C LEU A 80 -17.13 7.90 30.66
N TYR A 81 -17.43 6.60 30.68
CA TYR A 81 -18.59 6.06 31.41
C TYR A 81 -18.22 5.05 32.51
N GLY A 82 -16.94 4.65 32.63
CA GLY A 82 -16.47 3.68 33.62
C GLY A 82 -16.39 4.19 35.05
N LYS A 83 -16.46 5.51 35.30
CA LYS A 83 -16.55 6.06 36.65
C LYS A 83 -17.98 5.91 37.20
N LYS A 84 -18.29 4.73 37.74
CA LYS A 84 -19.38 4.61 38.72
C LYS A 84 -19.01 5.46 39.95
N ARG A 85 -19.81 6.49 40.21
CA ARG A 85 -19.82 7.24 41.47
C ARG A 85 -19.98 6.25 42.63
N LYS A 86 -19.01 6.21 43.53
CA LYS A 86 -19.22 5.84 44.94
C LYS A 86 -19.21 7.14 45.73
#